data_AF-A0A3B8N9Q7-F1
#
_entry.id   AF-A0A3B8N9Q7-F1
#
_cell.length_a   1.000
_cell.length_b   1.000
_cell.length_c   1.000
_cell.angle_alpha   90.00
_cell.angle_beta   90.00
_cell.angle_gamma   90.00
#
_symmetry.space_group_name_H-M   'P 1'
#
loop_
_entity.id
_entity.type
_entity.pdbx_description
1 polymer ?
#
loop_
_entity_poly.entity_id
_entity_poly.type
_entity_poly.pdbx_seq_one_letter_code
_entity_poly.pdbx_strand_id
1 'polypeptide(L)'
;MRKLAVVIALVLLLAVASFANYQDVDPDHWAYESVMNVTNAGLFEGYPDGTFKGNQAMTRYEYAMVVNRFLRYVDSADSRLEELIYAHVGTGVPANIAEFEGKLNAQAQEILALKRRVTDLEVTTKLLGQSIAKQATSVAALEKEIVDLAFSATVAFDQIDANIARLDMIEDRIEDVKADFESTKGNYDELISTTALDVYRLSRGKADKTTVDALAARLATLETELDDITFTIFDFMDANTDLTFSRIRDLEDQIAMLESSINGVRADLDDNMDIIFDFMDANTDLTFSRIHELEESIAAIEGEFEELDAKIESNTDFLYRKISIVDEDNKKAIDSLNASVGSLDDGLRTVRRDLTDLSVTVKMLGQASSVHNTRIADNRADLNVLRLDMEELADLTYDLSDEVTGLSKLTYMMLDVFTEELEELDAKKADKED
;
A
#
# COMPACT_ATOMS: atom_id res chain seq x y z
N MET A 1 30.03 61.24 5.54
CA MET A 1 29.45 60.27 6.51
C MET A 1 28.54 60.92 7.56
N ARG A 2 28.84 62.10 8.14
CA ARG A 2 27.97 62.76 9.13
C ARG A 2 26.57 63.16 8.60
N LYS A 3 26.46 63.61 7.35
CA LYS A 3 25.15 63.95 6.73
C LYS A 3 24.30 62.70 6.39
N LEU A 4 24.93 61.55 6.14
CA LEU A 4 24.23 60.30 5.82
C LEU A 4 23.68 59.63 7.09
N ALA A 5 24.45 59.68 8.19
CA ALA A 5 24.02 59.20 9.49
C ALA A 5 22.85 60.02 10.06
N VAL A 6 22.80 61.33 9.81
CA VAL A 6 21.68 62.19 10.22
C VAL A 6 20.41 61.88 9.42
N VAL A 7 20.51 61.59 8.12
CA VAL A 7 19.34 61.21 7.31
C VAL A 7 18.85 59.81 7.70
N ILE A 8 19.74 58.85 7.94
CA ILE A 8 19.37 57.51 8.41
C ILE A 8 18.78 57.58 9.83
N ALA A 9 19.33 58.42 10.71
CA ALA A 9 18.76 58.67 12.04
C ALA A 9 17.42 59.43 11.98
N LEU A 10 17.22 60.37 11.05
CA LEU A 10 15.94 61.04 10.85
C LEU A 10 14.89 60.07 10.30
N VAL A 11 15.28 59.20 9.36
CA VAL A 11 14.42 58.17 8.77
C VAL A 11 14.12 57.05 9.77
N LEU A 12 15.04 56.73 10.68
CA LEU A 12 14.81 55.81 11.81
C LEU A 12 14.00 56.45 12.95
N LEU A 13 14.12 57.76 13.19
CA LEU A 13 13.26 58.53 14.12
C LEU A 13 11.84 58.74 13.55
N LEU A 14 11.70 58.81 12.23
CA LEU A 14 10.42 58.80 11.52
C LEU A 14 9.82 57.39 11.37
N ALA A 15 10.61 56.34 11.64
CA ALA A 15 10.17 54.96 11.70
C ALA A 15 9.94 54.48 13.15
N VAL A 16 9.76 55.40 14.10
CA VAL A 16 9.03 55.05 15.33
C VAL A 16 7.61 54.80 14.90
N ALA A 17 7.21 53.52 14.87
CA ALA A 17 5.82 53.13 14.72
C ALA A 17 4.99 53.98 15.68
N SER A 18 4.21 54.90 15.10
CA SER A 18 3.21 55.66 15.84
C SER A 18 2.20 54.62 16.29
N PHE A 19 2.36 54.11 17.51
CA PHE A 19 1.28 53.42 18.19
C PHE A 19 0.15 54.45 18.27
N ALA A 20 -0.86 54.27 17.43
CA ALA A 20 -1.98 55.19 17.33
C ALA A 20 -2.84 55.06 18.59
N ASN A 21 -2.35 55.62 19.69
CA ASN A 21 -3.16 55.85 20.87
C ASN A 21 -4.02 57.07 20.57
N TYR A 22 -5.30 56.81 20.34
CA TYR A 22 -6.27 57.87 20.13
C TYR A 22 -6.46 58.68 21.40
N GLN A 23 -6.43 60.00 21.29
CA GLN A 23 -6.49 60.90 22.45
C GLN A 23 -7.83 60.82 23.21
N ASP A 24 -8.87 60.30 22.56
CA ASP A 24 -10.24 60.17 23.06
C ASP A 24 -10.64 58.72 23.41
N VAL A 25 -9.68 57.79 23.44
CA VAL A 25 -9.92 56.40 23.85
C VAL A 25 -9.07 56.10 25.09
N ASP A 26 -9.72 56.09 26.24
CA ASP A 26 -9.08 55.79 27.53
C ASP A 26 -8.57 54.34 27.54
N PRO A 27 -7.31 54.06 27.96
CA PRO A 27 -6.78 52.71 28.14
C PRO A 27 -7.65 51.76 28.97
N ASP A 28 -8.39 52.28 29.95
CA ASP A 28 -9.28 51.49 30.81
C ASP A 28 -10.71 51.37 30.21
N HIS A 29 -10.97 51.96 29.05
CA HIS A 29 -12.25 51.86 28.37
C HIS A 29 -12.45 50.46 27.77
N TRP A 30 -13.64 49.89 27.92
CA TRP A 30 -13.97 48.54 27.44
C TRP A 30 -13.67 48.32 25.94
N ALA A 31 -13.76 49.39 25.13
CA ALA A 31 -13.50 49.33 23.69
C ALA A 31 -12.03 49.54 23.32
N TYR A 32 -11.16 49.91 24.26
CA TYR A 32 -9.76 50.27 23.97
C TYR A 32 -9.03 49.17 23.21
N GLU A 33 -9.06 47.94 23.73
CA GLU A 33 -8.41 46.79 23.10
C GLU A 33 -8.95 46.50 21.69
N SER A 34 -10.28 46.59 21.53
CA SER A 34 -10.93 46.38 20.23
C SER A 34 -10.53 47.46 19.22
N VAL A 35 -10.50 48.71 19.64
CA VAL A 35 -10.10 49.86 18.81
C VAL A 35 -8.62 49.73 18.40
N MET A 36 -7.74 49.41 19.35
CA MET A 36 -6.32 49.18 19.05
C MET A 36 -6.12 48.01 18.08
N ASN A 37 -6.88 46.91 18.23
CA ASN A 37 -6.76 45.75 17.35
C ASN A 37 -7.17 46.08 15.91
N VAL A 38 -8.29 46.78 15.69
CA VAL A 38 -8.72 47.15 14.34
C VAL A 38 -7.84 48.23 13.71
N THR A 39 -7.24 49.09 14.53
CA THR A 39 -6.28 50.09 14.07
C THR A 39 -4.94 49.47 13.70
N ASN A 40 -4.43 48.54 14.52
CA ASN A 40 -3.22 47.78 14.22
C ASN A 40 -3.39 46.87 12.99
N ALA A 41 -4.60 46.37 12.75
CA ALA A 41 -4.97 45.67 11.52
C ALA A 41 -5.10 46.60 10.29
N GLY A 42 -4.93 47.92 10.46
CA GLY A 42 -5.03 48.92 9.40
C GLY A 42 -6.46 49.18 8.92
N LEU A 43 -7.48 48.68 9.62
CA LEU A 43 -8.89 48.86 9.26
C LEU A 43 -9.35 50.29 9.58
N PHE A 44 -8.84 50.84 10.68
CA PHE A 44 -9.09 52.21 11.12
C PHE A 44 -7.77 52.97 11.27
N GLU A 45 -7.74 54.23 10.87
CA GLU A 45 -6.56 55.11 11.00
C GLU A 45 -6.83 56.29 11.95
N GLY A 46 -8.08 56.44 12.41
CA GLY A 46 -8.55 57.60 13.17
C GLY A 46 -8.63 58.87 12.32
N TYR A 47 -8.87 59.98 12.98
CA TYR A 47 -9.01 61.29 12.34
C TYR A 47 -7.69 62.07 12.39
N PRO A 48 -7.47 63.06 11.50
CA PRO A 48 -6.25 63.86 11.46
C PRO A 48 -5.96 64.65 12.75
N ASP A 49 -6.98 64.85 13.60
CA ASP A 49 -6.86 65.47 14.92
C ASP A 49 -6.36 64.50 16.01
N GLY A 50 -6.09 63.24 15.67
CA GLY A 50 -5.58 62.22 16.59
C GLY A 50 -6.65 61.51 17.42
N THR A 51 -7.92 61.63 17.03
CA THR A 51 -9.06 60.99 17.74
C THR A 51 -9.66 59.81 16.95
N PHE A 52 -10.39 58.92 17.61
CA PHE A 52 -11.16 57.81 17.03
C PHE A 52 -12.64 58.19 16.81
N LYS A 53 -13.18 59.09 17.63
CA LYS A 53 -14.57 59.56 17.67
C LYS A 53 -15.60 58.43 17.79
N GLY A 54 -15.37 57.49 18.71
CA GLY A 54 -16.19 56.29 18.88
C GLY A 54 -17.68 56.53 19.21
N ASN A 55 -18.03 57.71 19.75
CA ASN A 55 -19.41 58.09 20.04
C ASN A 55 -20.12 58.79 18.85
N GLN A 56 -19.42 59.03 17.74
CA GLN A 56 -19.98 59.65 16.55
C GLN A 56 -20.50 58.60 15.58
N ALA A 57 -21.67 58.86 14.99
CA ALA A 57 -22.20 58.00 13.94
C ALA A 57 -21.29 58.06 12.71
N MET A 58 -20.90 56.89 12.21
CA MET A 58 -20.07 56.73 11.02
C MET A 58 -20.87 57.11 9.76
N THR A 59 -20.25 57.86 8.86
CA THR A 59 -20.84 58.14 7.55
C THR A 59 -20.83 56.89 6.67
N ARG A 60 -21.73 56.84 5.68
CA ARG A 60 -21.75 55.74 4.69
C ARG A 60 -20.42 55.59 3.94
N TYR A 61 -19.71 56.70 3.73
CA TYR A 61 -18.40 56.72 3.07
C TYR A 61 -17.33 56.07 3.94
N GLU A 62 -17.23 56.45 5.21
CA GLU A 62 -16.29 55.86 6.17
C GLU A 62 -16.56 54.36 6.36
N TYR A 63 -17.84 53.97 6.44
CA TYR A 63 -18.23 52.57 6.54
C TYR A 63 -17.79 51.76 5.31
N ALA A 64 -18.05 52.26 4.09
CA ALA A 64 -17.64 51.58 2.87
C ALA A 64 -16.11 51.43 2.76
N MET A 65 -15.36 52.42 3.25
CA MET A 65 -13.90 52.38 3.30
C MET A 65 -13.38 51.31 4.27
N VAL A 66 -13.95 51.22 5.48
CA VAL A 66 -13.59 50.19 6.48
C VAL A 66 -13.92 48.80 5.95
N VAL A 67 -15.08 48.61 5.33
CA VAL A 67 -15.48 47.32 4.72
C VAL A 67 -14.51 46.91 3.60
N ASN A 68 -14.10 47.84 2.73
CA ASN A 68 -13.11 47.56 1.69
C ASN A 68 -11.76 47.12 2.29
N ARG A 69 -11.27 47.83 3.31
CA ARG A 69 -10.03 47.47 4.02
C ARG A 69 -10.15 46.10 4.70
N PHE A 70 -11.30 45.81 5.30
CA PHE A 70 -11.57 44.52 5.93
C PHE A 70 -11.56 43.36 4.93
N LEU A 71 -12.21 43.52 3.77
CA LEU A 71 -12.19 42.50 2.71
C LEU A 71 -10.77 42.21 2.22
N ARG A 72 -9.95 43.26 2.04
CA ARG A 72 -8.54 43.09 1.67
C ARG A 72 -7.70 42.44 2.76
N TYR A 73 -7.98 42.77 4.02
CA TYR A 73 -7.30 42.13 5.16
C TYR A 73 -7.60 40.63 5.22
N VAL A 74 -8.87 40.24 5.06
CA VAL A 74 -9.29 38.83 5.03
C VAL A 74 -8.66 38.08 3.86
N ASP A 75 -8.67 38.66 2.66
CA ASP A 75 -8.07 38.07 1.45
C ASP A 75 -6.55 37.84 1.62
N SER A 76 -5.86 38.80 2.24
CA SER A 76 -4.43 38.68 2.56
C SER A 76 -4.15 37.66 3.67
N ALA A 77 -5.06 37.51 4.64
CA ALA A 77 -4.93 36.53 5.71
C ALA A 77 -5.13 35.11 5.18
N ASP A 78 -6.08 34.91 4.27
CA ASP A 78 -6.35 33.63 3.59
C ASP A 78 -5.14 33.20 2.75
N SER A 79 -4.61 34.12 1.93
CA SER A 79 -3.40 33.89 1.13
C SER A 79 -2.16 33.53 1.99
N ARG A 80 -2.00 34.17 3.16
CA ARG A 80 -0.90 33.88 4.10
C ARG A 80 -1.09 32.54 4.82
N LEU A 81 -2.34 32.15 5.10
CA LEU A 81 -2.69 30.84 5.64
C LEU A 81 -2.36 29.74 4.63
N GLU A 82 -2.72 29.92 3.36
CA GLU A 82 -2.34 29.00 2.28
C GLU A 82 -0.82 28.90 2.12
N GLU A 83 -0.09 30.01 2.14
CA GLU A 83 1.38 30.04 2.07
C GLU A 83 2.04 29.34 3.28
N LEU A 84 1.53 29.57 4.49
CA LEU A 84 2.04 28.91 5.71
C LEU A 84 1.72 27.42 5.74
N ILE A 85 0.54 27.00 5.27
CA ILE A 85 0.17 25.59 5.13
C ILE A 85 1.10 24.93 4.10
N TYR A 86 1.35 25.57 2.96
CA TYR A 86 2.25 25.04 1.93
C TYR A 86 3.72 24.98 2.41
N ALA A 87 4.17 25.94 3.22
CA ALA A 87 5.54 26.00 3.75
C ALA A 87 5.79 25.08 4.97
N HIS A 88 4.79 24.86 5.83
CA HIS A 88 4.92 23.99 7.02
C HIS A 88 4.46 22.54 6.79
N VAL A 89 3.46 22.30 5.93
CA VAL A 89 3.03 20.95 5.58
C VAL A 89 3.86 20.41 4.41
N GLY A 90 4.10 21.23 3.38
CA GLY A 90 5.02 20.97 2.28
C GLY A 90 4.90 19.59 1.60
N THR A 91 5.82 19.30 0.67
CA THR A 91 5.98 17.95 0.09
C THR A 91 6.54 16.95 1.10
N GLY A 92 7.00 17.41 2.27
CA GLY A 92 7.67 16.58 3.28
C GLY A 92 6.75 15.59 3.97
N VAL A 93 5.51 15.96 4.33
CA VAL A 93 4.58 15.03 4.99
C VAL A 93 4.15 13.91 4.02
N PRO A 94 3.69 14.20 2.78
CA PRO A 94 3.39 13.14 1.81
C PRO A 94 4.61 12.28 1.46
N ALA A 95 5.81 12.88 1.32
CA ALA A 95 7.02 12.14 1.01
C ALA A 95 7.46 11.21 2.15
N ASN A 96 7.39 11.66 3.40
CA ASN A 96 7.70 10.83 4.57
C ASN A 96 6.68 9.70 4.76
N ILE A 97 5.40 9.95 4.47
CA ILE A 97 4.34 8.92 4.49
C ILE A 97 4.64 7.88 3.40
N ALA A 98 4.91 8.30 2.16
CA ALA A 98 5.23 7.38 1.07
C ALA A 98 6.52 6.57 1.34
N GLU A 99 7.55 7.19 1.93
CA GLU A 99 8.78 6.50 2.33
C GLU A 99 8.50 5.48 3.45
N PHE A 100 7.69 5.84 4.44
CA PHE A 100 7.31 4.96 5.54
C PHE A 100 6.45 3.79 5.06
N GLU A 101 5.47 4.04 4.18
CA GLU A 101 4.65 3.01 3.54
C GLU A 101 5.52 2.05 2.71
N GLY A 102 6.50 2.58 1.97
CA GLY A 102 7.46 1.78 1.22
C GLY A 102 8.28 0.87 2.14
N LYS A 103 8.80 1.40 3.25
CA LYS A 103 9.53 0.62 4.27
C LYS A 103 8.65 -0.43 4.94
N LEU A 104 7.41 -0.07 5.28
CA LEU A 104 6.45 -0.97 5.92
C LEU A 104 6.08 -2.13 4.98
N ASN A 105 5.85 -1.83 3.70
CA ASN A 105 5.56 -2.85 2.70
C ASN A 105 6.75 -3.78 2.46
N ALA A 106 7.98 -3.24 2.41
CA ALA A 106 9.19 -4.06 2.31
C ALA A 106 9.35 -5.02 3.50
N GLN A 107 9.15 -4.51 4.73
CA GLN A 107 9.18 -5.34 5.93
C GLN A 107 8.07 -6.41 5.94
N ALA A 108 6.87 -6.09 5.46
CA ALA A 108 5.79 -7.06 5.34
C ALA A 108 6.15 -8.21 4.39
N GLN A 109 6.81 -7.92 3.26
CA GLN A 109 7.28 -8.96 2.33
C GLN A 109 8.38 -9.83 2.93
N GLU A 110 9.33 -9.25 3.67
CA GLU A 110 10.35 -10.01 4.40
C GLU A 110 9.74 -10.95 5.44
N ILE A 111 8.75 -10.47 6.20
CA ILE A 111 8.02 -11.29 7.19
C ILE A 111 7.30 -12.47 6.51
N LEU A 112 6.65 -12.23 5.36
CA LEU A 112 5.99 -13.29 4.60
C LEU A 112 7.01 -14.32 4.09
N ALA A 113 8.17 -13.88 3.59
CA ALA A 113 9.24 -14.78 3.16
C ALA A 113 9.82 -15.60 4.33
N LEU A 114 10.02 -14.97 5.49
CA LEU A 114 10.44 -15.65 6.72
C LEU A 114 9.41 -16.69 7.16
N LYS A 115 8.11 -16.37 7.12
CA LYS A 115 7.05 -17.31 7.48
C LYS A 115 7.06 -18.56 6.60
N ARG A 116 7.23 -18.41 5.28
CA ARG A 116 7.39 -19.55 4.35
C ARG A 116 8.60 -20.41 4.72
N ARG A 117 9.76 -19.79 4.94
CA ARG A 117 10.99 -20.51 5.34
C ARG A 117 10.82 -21.28 6.66
N VAL A 118 10.10 -20.71 7.63
CA VAL A 118 9.81 -21.40 8.89
C VAL A 118 8.93 -22.63 8.64
N THR A 119 7.86 -22.50 7.84
CA THR A 119 7.01 -23.64 7.48
C THR A 119 7.80 -24.74 6.74
N ASP A 120 8.66 -24.38 5.80
CA ASP A 120 9.50 -25.35 5.09
C ASP A 120 10.48 -26.07 6.06
N LEU A 121 11.02 -25.35 7.03
CA LEU A 121 11.88 -25.93 8.07
C LEU A 121 11.10 -26.87 9.00
N GLU A 122 9.87 -26.53 9.38
CA GLU A 122 9.00 -27.40 10.19
C GLU A 122 8.71 -28.72 9.47
N VAL A 123 8.38 -28.66 8.18
CA VAL A 123 8.17 -29.86 7.34
C VAL A 123 9.46 -30.69 7.26
N THR A 124 10.60 -30.05 6.97
CA THR A 124 11.90 -30.73 6.88
C THR A 124 12.26 -31.42 8.20
N THR A 125 12.03 -30.75 9.34
CA THR A 125 12.32 -31.30 10.66
C THR A 125 11.44 -32.50 10.98
N LYS A 126 10.16 -32.46 10.58
CA LYS A 126 9.25 -33.60 10.73
C LYS A 126 9.69 -34.81 9.90
N LEU A 127 10.07 -34.59 8.65
CA LEU A 127 10.58 -35.65 7.75
C LEU A 127 11.88 -36.25 8.26
N LEU A 128 12.81 -35.43 8.76
CA LEU A 128 14.04 -35.90 9.40
C LEU A 128 13.73 -36.75 10.63
N GLY A 129 12.79 -36.33 11.48
CA GLY A 129 12.33 -37.11 12.63
C GLY A 129 11.78 -38.49 12.24
N GLN A 130 10.97 -38.56 11.18
CA GLN A 130 10.46 -39.82 10.65
C GLN A 130 11.57 -40.72 10.09
N SER A 131 12.54 -40.15 9.38
CA SER A 131 13.69 -40.88 8.83
C SER A 131 14.55 -41.48 9.95
N ILE A 132 14.83 -40.69 11.00
CA ILE A 132 15.57 -41.14 12.18
C ILE A 132 14.82 -42.28 12.89
N ALA A 133 13.50 -42.15 13.08
CA ALA A 133 12.70 -43.20 13.70
C ALA A 133 12.77 -44.52 12.90
N LYS A 134 12.66 -44.45 11.57
CA LYS A 134 12.79 -45.63 10.70
C LYS A 134 14.18 -46.26 10.80
N GLN A 135 15.23 -45.45 10.77
CA GLN A 135 16.60 -45.95 10.95
C GLN A 135 16.79 -46.62 12.31
N ALA A 136 16.23 -46.07 13.39
CA ALA A 136 16.30 -46.66 14.71
C ALA A 136 15.66 -48.07 14.75
N THR A 137 14.51 -48.25 14.10
CA THR A 137 13.87 -49.58 13.97
C THR A 137 14.75 -50.55 13.17
N SER A 138 15.33 -50.12 12.04
CA SER A 138 16.22 -50.97 11.25
C SER A 138 17.48 -51.36 12.03
N VAL A 139 18.06 -50.45 12.82
CA VAL A 139 19.21 -50.75 13.69
C VAL A 139 18.83 -51.78 14.74
N ALA A 140 17.69 -51.62 15.42
CA ALA A 140 17.23 -52.58 16.42
C ALA A 140 16.98 -53.98 15.83
N ALA A 141 16.45 -54.05 14.60
CA ALA A 141 16.27 -55.32 13.89
C ALA A 141 17.62 -55.99 13.56
N LEU A 142 18.59 -55.22 13.06
CA LEU A 142 19.94 -55.72 12.79
C LEU A 142 20.66 -56.17 14.06
N GLU A 143 20.49 -55.46 15.17
CA GLU A 143 21.04 -55.87 16.48
C GLU A 143 20.49 -57.23 16.92
N LYS A 144 19.18 -57.45 16.76
CA LYS A 144 18.55 -58.75 17.04
C LYS A 144 19.12 -59.84 16.12
N GLU A 145 19.19 -59.58 14.81
CA GLU A 145 19.69 -60.55 13.84
C GLU A 145 21.15 -60.94 14.10
N ILE A 146 22.00 -60.00 14.51
CA ILE A 146 23.38 -60.26 14.94
C ILE A 146 23.42 -61.17 16.17
N VAL A 147 22.55 -60.95 17.15
CA VAL A 147 22.47 -61.79 18.36
C VAL A 147 22.04 -63.22 17.99
N ASP A 148 21.03 -63.36 17.15
CA ASP A 148 20.53 -64.67 16.70
C ASP A 148 21.60 -65.43 15.90
N LEU A 149 22.33 -64.75 15.01
CA LEU A 149 23.47 -65.29 14.27
C LEU A 149 24.60 -65.74 15.21
N ALA A 150 24.93 -64.93 16.23
CA ALA A 150 25.95 -65.28 17.20
C ALA A 150 25.55 -66.52 18.02
N PHE A 151 24.28 -66.64 18.39
CA PHE A 151 23.75 -67.81 19.06
C PHE A 151 23.82 -69.06 18.16
N SER A 152 23.37 -68.95 16.91
CA SER A 152 23.43 -70.05 15.94
C SER A 152 24.86 -70.50 15.67
N ALA A 153 25.81 -69.57 15.54
CA ALA A 153 27.22 -69.88 15.40
C ALA A 153 27.78 -70.65 16.61
N THR A 154 27.37 -70.26 17.82
CA THR A 154 27.78 -70.96 19.06
C THR A 154 27.29 -72.41 19.05
N VAL A 155 26.01 -72.62 18.74
CA VAL A 155 25.44 -73.98 18.63
C VAL A 155 26.15 -74.80 17.55
N ALA A 156 26.46 -74.18 16.40
CA ALA A 156 27.18 -74.87 15.33
C ALA A 156 28.60 -75.29 15.75
N PHE A 157 29.32 -74.45 16.51
CA PHE A 157 30.63 -74.81 17.05
C PHE A 157 30.54 -75.96 18.06
N ASP A 158 29.56 -75.93 18.97
CA ASP A 158 29.33 -77.04 19.91
C ASP A 158 29.04 -78.36 19.16
N GLN A 159 28.28 -78.31 18.07
CA GLN A 159 28.00 -79.48 17.23
C GLN A 159 29.26 -79.98 16.50
N ILE A 160 30.14 -79.07 16.06
CA ILE A 160 31.41 -79.42 15.43
C ILE A 160 32.31 -80.11 16.44
N ASP A 161 32.45 -79.58 17.65
CA ASP A 161 33.25 -80.19 18.71
C ASP A 161 32.73 -81.60 19.07
N ALA A 162 31.42 -81.76 19.17
CA ALA A 162 30.80 -83.07 19.38
C ALA A 162 31.08 -84.04 18.21
N ASN A 163 31.08 -83.57 16.97
CA ASN A 163 31.40 -84.38 15.81
C ASN A 163 32.88 -84.76 15.73
N ILE A 164 33.80 -83.86 16.11
CA ILE A 164 35.23 -84.16 16.21
C ILE A 164 35.45 -85.27 17.23
N ALA A 165 34.86 -85.16 18.43
CA ALA A 165 34.97 -86.22 19.45
C ALA A 165 34.45 -87.58 18.95
N ARG A 166 33.39 -87.60 18.15
CA ARG A 166 32.89 -88.83 17.51
C ARG A 166 33.85 -89.38 16.45
N LEU A 167 34.52 -88.52 15.68
CA LEU A 167 35.52 -88.92 14.70
C LEU A 167 36.75 -89.54 15.37
N ASP A 168 37.23 -88.94 16.47
CA ASP A 168 38.35 -89.48 17.25
C ASP A 168 38.02 -90.91 17.74
N MET A 169 36.80 -91.13 18.26
CA MET A 169 36.35 -92.46 18.67
C MET A 169 36.28 -93.46 17.51
N ILE A 170 35.95 -93.02 16.30
CA ILE A 170 35.94 -93.87 15.10
C ILE A 170 37.37 -94.19 14.68
N GLU A 171 38.28 -93.23 14.74
CA GLU A 171 39.70 -93.42 14.42
C GLU A 171 40.33 -94.46 15.35
N ASP A 172 40.10 -94.36 16.66
CA ASP A 172 40.54 -95.36 17.66
C ASP A 172 40.00 -96.76 17.30
N ARG A 173 38.69 -96.87 17.00
CA ARG A 173 38.08 -98.16 16.62
C ARG A 173 38.65 -98.72 15.31
N ILE A 174 38.98 -97.87 14.34
CA ILE A 174 39.63 -98.31 13.09
C ILE A 174 41.02 -98.85 13.38
N GLU A 175 41.76 -98.22 14.29
CA GLU A 175 43.08 -98.69 14.71
C GLU A 175 42.99 -100.06 15.41
N ASP A 176 42.01 -100.25 16.29
CA ASP A 176 41.71 -101.53 16.91
C ASP A 176 41.38 -102.62 15.87
N VAL A 177 40.44 -102.35 14.95
CA VAL A 177 40.06 -103.29 13.88
C VAL A 177 41.27 -103.64 12.98
N LYS A 178 42.14 -102.67 12.71
CA LYS A 178 43.35 -102.90 11.92
C LYS A 178 44.34 -103.80 12.66
N ALA A 179 44.49 -103.62 13.98
CA ALA A 179 45.30 -104.49 14.81
C ALA A 179 44.75 -105.93 14.82
N ASP A 180 43.44 -106.09 14.98
CA ASP A 180 42.75 -107.38 14.93
C ASP A 180 42.90 -108.04 13.55
N PHE A 181 42.81 -107.26 12.46
CA PHE A 181 43.01 -107.76 11.10
C PHE A 181 44.43 -108.27 10.87
N GLU A 182 45.46 -107.52 11.26
CA GLU A 182 46.86 -107.98 11.11
C GLU A 182 47.16 -109.20 11.99
N SER A 183 46.57 -109.28 13.19
CA SER A 183 46.63 -110.48 14.04
C SER A 183 45.99 -111.69 13.34
N THR A 184 44.77 -111.53 12.84
CA THR A 184 44.03 -112.58 12.11
C THR A 184 44.80 -113.04 10.89
N LYS A 185 45.33 -112.11 10.10
CA LYS A 185 46.18 -112.42 8.93
C LYS A 185 47.42 -113.23 9.33
N GLY A 186 48.08 -112.88 10.43
CA GLY A 186 49.20 -113.65 10.98
C GLY A 186 48.81 -115.10 11.31
N ASN A 187 47.66 -115.29 11.96
CA ASN A 187 47.12 -116.62 12.26
C ASN A 187 46.87 -117.42 10.96
N TYR A 188 46.29 -116.78 9.94
CA TYR A 188 46.07 -117.39 8.63
C TYR A 188 47.37 -117.79 7.92
N ASP A 189 48.40 -116.93 7.93
CA ASP A 189 49.70 -117.23 7.32
C ASP A 189 50.37 -118.44 8.00
N GLU A 190 50.32 -118.52 9.34
CA GLU A 190 50.80 -119.67 10.10
C GLU A 190 49.99 -120.93 9.77
N LEU A 191 48.66 -120.81 9.68
CA LEU A 191 47.77 -121.89 9.36
C LEU A 191 48.00 -122.43 7.94
N ILE A 192 48.19 -121.57 6.94
CA ILE A 192 48.50 -121.96 5.56
C ILE A 192 49.84 -122.69 5.51
N SER A 193 50.88 -122.15 6.15
CA SER A 193 52.22 -122.77 6.19
C SER A 193 52.19 -124.18 6.77
N THR A 194 51.49 -124.33 7.89
CA THR A 194 51.40 -125.60 8.60
C THR A 194 50.43 -126.59 7.94
N THR A 195 49.30 -126.13 7.40
CA THR A 195 48.37 -126.95 6.62
C THR A 195 48.99 -127.43 5.32
N ALA A 196 49.76 -126.60 4.63
CA ALA A 196 50.49 -127.00 3.43
C ALA A 196 51.51 -128.11 3.75
N LEU A 197 52.19 -128.04 4.90
CA LEU A 197 53.09 -129.08 5.38
C LEU A 197 52.35 -130.39 5.69
N ASP A 198 51.19 -130.31 6.34
CA ASP A 198 50.38 -131.47 6.70
C ASP A 198 49.68 -132.13 5.49
N VAL A 199 49.19 -131.34 4.54
CA VAL A 199 48.68 -131.80 3.23
C VAL A 199 49.80 -132.42 2.39
N TYR A 200 51.01 -131.85 2.43
CA TYR A 200 52.19 -132.46 1.80
C TYR A 200 52.50 -133.84 2.39
N ARG A 201 52.43 -134.00 3.72
CA ARG A 201 52.59 -135.31 4.39
C ARG A 201 51.48 -136.29 4.00
N LEU A 202 50.23 -135.84 3.92
CA LEU A 202 49.06 -136.62 3.49
C LEU A 202 49.21 -137.13 2.04
N SER A 203 49.55 -136.25 1.09
CA SER A 203 49.69 -136.60 -0.33
C SER A 203 50.78 -137.63 -0.62
N ARG A 204 51.78 -137.77 0.27
CA ARG A 204 52.85 -138.77 0.20
C ARG A 204 52.50 -140.08 0.92
N GLY A 205 51.28 -140.22 1.46
CA GLY A 205 50.85 -141.38 2.24
C GLY A 205 51.58 -141.51 3.59
N LYS A 206 52.11 -140.41 4.13
CA LYS A 206 52.90 -140.38 5.38
C LYS A 206 52.19 -139.70 6.55
N ALA A 207 50.96 -139.24 6.36
CA ALA A 207 50.20 -138.63 7.45
C ALA A 207 49.62 -139.69 8.38
N ASP A 208 49.81 -139.46 9.67
CA ASP A 208 49.22 -140.25 10.74
C ASP A 208 47.87 -139.65 11.17
N LYS A 209 47.15 -140.37 12.03
CA LYS A 209 45.87 -139.92 12.59
C LYS A 209 46.00 -138.55 13.28
N THR A 210 47.13 -138.32 13.95
CA THR A 210 47.47 -137.06 14.61
C THR A 210 47.43 -135.87 13.66
N THR A 211 47.96 -136.04 12.44
CA THR A 211 47.98 -135.00 11.39
C THR A 211 46.56 -134.67 10.91
N VAL A 212 45.70 -135.67 10.75
CA VAL A 212 44.29 -135.48 10.33
C VAL A 212 43.48 -134.81 11.43
N ASP A 213 43.66 -135.24 12.68
CA ASP A 213 42.95 -134.65 13.83
C ASP A 213 43.39 -133.19 14.07
N ALA A 214 44.67 -132.84 13.82
CA ALA A 214 45.17 -131.47 13.88
C ALA A 214 44.56 -130.55 12.80
N LEU A 215 44.38 -131.05 11.59
CA LEU A 215 43.70 -130.31 10.51
C LEU A 215 42.22 -130.08 10.81
N ALA A 216 41.53 -131.08 11.37
CA ALA A 216 40.14 -130.95 11.78
C ALA A 216 39.97 -129.90 12.90
N ALA A 217 40.86 -129.88 13.90
CA ALA A 217 40.83 -128.88 14.97
C ALA A 217 41.03 -127.44 14.44
N ARG A 218 41.90 -127.27 13.44
CA ARG A 218 42.13 -125.98 12.79
C ARG A 218 40.96 -125.51 11.95
N LEU A 219 40.31 -126.41 11.21
CA LEU A 219 39.10 -126.09 10.47
C LEU A 219 38.00 -125.55 11.42
N ALA A 220 37.84 -126.18 12.59
CA ALA A 220 36.90 -125.71 13.61
C ALA A 220 37.28 -124.34 14.20
N THR A 221 38.58 -124.05 14.33
CA THR A 221 39.05 -122.72 14.80
C THR A 221 38.75 -121.65 13.76
N LEU A 222 39.03 -121.92 12.49
CA LEU A 222 38.69 -121.05 11.36
C LEU A 222 37.19 -120.76 11.27
N GLU A 223 36.34 -121.78 11.45
CA GLU A 223 34.89 -121.60 11.47
C GLU A 223 34.46 -120.64 12.59
N THR A 224 35.11 -120.71 13.75
CA THR A 224 34.83 -119.80 14.88
C THR A 224 35.29 -118.37 14.60
N GLU A 225 36.50 -118.19 14.06
CA GLU A 225 37.00 -116.86 13.67
C GLU A 225 36.14 -116.23 12.55
N LEU A 226 35.61 -117.03 11.62
CA LEU A 226 34.72 -116.55 10.57
C LEU A 226 33.38 -116.05 11.14
N ASP A 227 32.84 -116.73 12.16
CA ASP A 227 31.64 -116.29 12.87
C ASP A 227 31.89 -114.98 13.63
N ASP A 228 33.02 -114.83 14.32
CA ASP A 228 33.38 -113.60 15.03
C ASP A 228 33.55 -112.40 14.07
N ILE A 229 34.20 -112.61 12.92
CA ILE A 229 34.32 -111.58 11.87
C ILE A 229 32.93 -111.20 11.35
N THR A 230 32.06 -112.19 11.11
CA THR A 230 30.70 -111.95 10.63
C THR A 230 29.90 -111.12 11.65
N PHE A 231 30.03 -111.42 12.94
CA PHE A 231 29.40 -110.66 14.01
C PHE A 231 29.91 -109.20 14.05
N THR A 232 31.23 -109.01 13.97
CA THR A 232 31.86 -107.68 14.03
C THR A 232 31.43 -106.80 12.85
N ILE A 233 31.35 -107.38 11.64
CA ILE A 233 30.86 -106.68 10.45
C ILE A 233 29.41 -106.24 10.64
N PHE A 234 28.55 -107.12 11.16
CA PHE A 234 27.15 -106.79 11.41
C PHE A 234 26.99 -105.67 12.44
N ASP A 235 27.74 -105.74 13.55
CA ASP A 235 27.71 -104.72 14.61
C ASP A 235 28.21 -103.35 14.11
N PHE A 236 29.25 -103.34 13.27
CA PHE A 236 29.72 -102.12 12.60
C PHE A 236 28.69 -101.52 11.64
N MET A 237 27.99 -102.37 10.88
CA MET A 237 26.93 -101.91 9.98
C MET A 237 25.74 -101.33 10.74
N ASP A 238 25.34 -101.94 11.85
CA ASP A 238 24.24 -101.47 12.70
C ASP A 238 24.58 -100.10 13.31
N ALA A 239 25.77 -99.97 13.91
CA ALA A 239 26.23 -98.71 14.49
C ALA A 239 26.31 -97.55 13.47
N ASN A 240 26.75 -97.82 12.24
CA ASN A 240 26.75 -96.80 11.17
C ASN A 240 25.35 -96.42 10.70
N THR A 241 24.44 -97.40 10.69
CA THR A 241 23.04 -97.18 10.33
C THR A 241 22.39 -96.25 11.36
N ASP A 242 22.62 -96.50 12.66
CA ASP A 242 22.15 -95.65 13.75
C ASP A 242 22.71 -94.23 13.69
N LEU A 243 24.01 -94.07 13.46
CA LEU A 243 24.65 -92.76 13.32
C LEU A 243 24.05 -91.97 12.15
N THR A 244 23.79 -92.65 11.03
CA THR A 244 23.18 -92.05 9.84
C THR A 244 21.76 -91.57 10.14
N PHE A 245 20.95 -92.40 10.82
CA PHE A 245 19.60 -91.99 11.22
C PHE A 245 19.59 -90.86 12.24
N SER A 246 20.55 -90.82 13.17
CA SER A 246 20.71 -89.70 14.11
C SER A 246 21.00 -88.38 13.37
N ARG A 247 21.86 -88.40 12.36
CA ARG A 247 22.16 -87.20 11.55
C ARG A 247 20.96 -86.73 10.73
N ILE A 248 20.17 -87.67 10.19
CA ILE A 248 18.93 -87.33 9.48
C ILE A 248 17.96 -86.61 10.42
N ARG A 249 17.78 -87.13 11.64
CA ARG A 249 16.90 -86.51 12.63
C ARG A 249 17.35 -85.11 13.03
N ASP A 250 18.65 -84.90 13.28
CA ASP A 250 19.19 -83.55 13.56
C ASP A 250 18.92 -82.57 12.42
N LEU A 251 19.05 -83.02 11.16
CA LEU A 251 18.76 -82.18 10.00
C LEU A 251 17.26 -81.87 9.88
N GLU A 252 16.38 -82.83 10.18
CA GLU A 252 14.93 -82.62 10.22
C GLU A 252 14.56 -81.56 11.27
N ASP A 253 15.16 -81.63 12.46
CA ASP A 253 14.95 -80.64 13.53
C ASP A 253 15.43 -79.24 13.11
N GLN A 254 16.59 -79.14 12.46
CA GLN A 254 17.11 -77.88 11.92
C GLN A 254 16.19 -77.30 10.84
N ILE A 255 15.67 -78.13 9.94
CA ILE A 255 14.70 -77.71 8.91
C ILE A 255 13.43 -77.17 9.58
N ALA A 256 12.90 -77.85 10.59
CA ALA A 256 11.72 -77.40 11.32
C ALA A 256 11.94 -76.03 12.01
N MET A 257 13.11 -75.80 12.60
CA MET A 257 13.46 -74.49 13.16
C MET A 257 13.52 -73.40 12.09
N LEU A 258 14.11 -73.69 10.92
CA LEU A 258 14.15 -72.75 9.79
C LEU A 258 12.75 -72.43 9.27
N GLU A 259 11.88 -73.42 9.12
CA GLU A 259 10.48 -73.21 8.73
C GLU A 259 9.74 -72.30 9.72
N SER A 260 9.96 -72.49 11.02
CA SER A 260 9.39 -71.62 12.04
C SER A 260 9.90 -70.18 11.92
N SER A 261 11.21 -69.97 11.72
CA SER A 261 11.79 -68.63 11.53
C SER A 261 11.26 -67.94 10.27
N ILE A 262 11.13 -68.67 9.16
CA ILE A 262 10.55 -68.15 7.90
C ILE A 262 9.10 -67.72 8.10
N ASN A 263 8.30 -68.53 8.81
CA ASN A 263 6.92 -68.18 9.11
C ASN A 263 6.82 -66.94 10.02
N GLY A 264 7.73 -66.79 10.98
CA GLY A 264 7.84 -65.58 11.80
C GLY A 264 8.14 -64.33 10.96
N VAL A 265 9.15 -64.39 10.10
CA VAL A 265 9.49 -63.27 9.18
C VAL A 265 8.32 -62.93 8.25
N ARG A 266 7.58 -63.94 7.78
CA ARG A 266 6.41 -63.73 6.93
C ARG A 266 5.28 -63.01 7.67
N ALA A 267 5.01 -63.39 8.92
CA ALA A 267 4.03 -62.71 9.75
C ALA A 267 4.44 -61.26 10.03
N ASP A 268 5.70 -61.02 10.40
CA ASP A 268 6.23 -59.67 10.60
C ASP A 268 6.12 -58.82 9.31
N LEU A 269 6.30 -59.43 8.14
CA LEU A 269 6.15 -58.75 6.85
C LEU A 269 4.68 -58.37 6.59
N ASP A 270 3.75 -59.28 6.86
CA ASP A 270 2.31 -59.03 6.71
C ASP A 270 1.85 -57.89 7.65
N ASP A 271 2.25 -57.93 8.93
CA ASP A 271 1.96 -56.85 9.90
C ASP A 271 2.55 -55.49 9.44
N ASN A 272 3.78 -55.49 8.93
CA ASN A 272 4.39 -54.26 8.39
C ASN A 272 3.67 -53.74 7.15
N MET A 273 3.19 -54.63 6.28
CA MET A 273 2.42 -54.25 5.11
C MET A 273 1.08 -53.62 5.51
N ASP A 274 0.39 -54.18 6.51
CA ASP A 274 -0.85 -53.61 7.04
C ASP A 274 -0.63 -52.21 7.61
N ILE A 275 0.44 -52.00 8.40
CA ILE A 275 0.81 -50.68 8.91
C ILE A 275 1.08 -49.68 7.78
N ILE A 276 1.75 -50.11 6.70
CA ILE A 276 2.03 -49.26 5.54
C ILE A 276 0.72 -48.88 4.85
N PHE A 277 -0.20 -49.82 4.64
CA PHE A 277 -1.50 -49.54 4.03
C PHE A 277 -2.33 -48.58 4.89
N ASP A 278 -2.42 -48.80 6.20
CA ASP A 278 -3.10 -47.91 7.14
C ASP A 278 -2.52 -46.49 7.11
N PHE A 279 -1.19 -46.36 7.06
CA PHE A 279 -0.53 -45.06 6.93
C PHE A 279 -0.82 -44.37 5.61
N MET A 280 -0.89 -45.13 4.51
CA MET A 280 -1.23 -44.61 3.19
C MET A 280 -2.69 -44.13 3.15
N ASP A 281 -3.62 -44.90 3.70
CA ASP A 281 -5.04 -44.53 3.78
C ASP A 281 -5.23 -43.28 4.65
N ALA A 282 -4.63 -43.24 5.84
CA ALA A 282 -4.72 -42.08 6.72
C ALA A 282 -4.13 -40.80 6.10
N ASN A 283 -3.01 -40.89 5.38
CA ASN A 283 -2.45 -39.74 4.66
C ASN A 283 -3.34 -39.31 3.49
N THR A 284 -3.95 -40.27 2.81
CA THR A 284 -4.86 -40.00 1.70
C THR A 284 -6.08 -39.24 2.22
N ASP A 285 -6.69 -39.71 3.31
CA ASP A 285 -7.81 -39.05 3.98
C ASP A 285 -7.46 -37.64 4.46
N LEU A 286 -6.31 -37.48 5.12
CA LEU A 286 -5.85 -36.17 5.57
C LEU A 286 -5.64 -35.20 4.39
N THR A 287 -5.11 -35.72 3.28
CA THR A 287 -4.90 -34.92 2.06
C THR A 287 -6.22 -34.48 1.47
N PHE A 288 -7.20 -35.37 1.34
CA PHE A 288 -8.54 -35.03 0.86
C PHE A 288 -9.25 -34.05 1.79
N SER A 289 -9.14 -34.21 3.11
CA SER A 289 -9.76 -33.27 4.06
C SER A 289 -9.17 -31.86 3.95
N ARG A 290 -7.84 -31.75 3.78
CA ARG A 290 -7.19 -30.44 3.56
C ARG A 290 -7.55 -29.82 2.21
N ILE A 291 -7.71 -30.64 1.16
CA ILE A 291 -8.22 -30.16 -0.13
C ILE A 291 -9.63 -29.59 0.04
N HIS A 292 -10.50 -30.29 0.75
CA HIS A 292 -11.86 -29.85 0.99
C HIS A 292 -11.93 -28.53 1.78
N GLU A 293 -11.14 -28.38 2.85
CA GLU A 293 -11.04 -27.12 3.61
C GLU A 293 -10.55 -25.95 2.74
N LEU A 294 -9.62 -26.21 1.82
CA LEU A 294 -9.14 -25.22 0.86
C LEU A 294 -10.22 -24.86 -0.16
N GLU A 295 -10.98 -25.83 -0.65
CA GLU A 295 -12.12 -25.59 -1.56
C GLU A 295 -13.19 -24.72 -0.88
N GLU A 296 -13.54 -25.00 0.38
CA GLU A 296 -14.46 -24.16 1.15
C GLU A 296 -13.92 -22.74 1.35
N SER A 297 -12.63 -22.61 1.67
CA SER A 297 -11.99 -21.30 1.83
C SER A 297 -11.97 -20.50 0.53
N ILE A 298 -11.73 -21.15 -0.62
CA ILE A 298 -11.78 -20.53 -1.94
C ILE A 298 -13.20 -20.05 -2.24
N ALA A 299 -14.21 -20.90 -2.01
CA ALA A 299 -15.62 -20.54 -2.24
C ALA A 299 -16.05 -19.34 -1.38
N ALA A 300 -15.59 -19.26 -0.13
CA ALA A 300 -15.86 -18.11 0.74
C ALA A 300 -15.24 -16.82 0.19
N ILE A 301 -13.98 -16.88 -0.25
CA ILE A 301 -13.28 -15.74 -0.87
C ILE A 301 -13.97 -15.29 -2.16
N GLU A 302 -14.39 -16.24 -3.00
CA GLU A 302 -15.15 -15.95 -4.23
C GLU A 302 -16.46 -15.21 -3.92
N GLY A 303 -17.17 -15.62 -2.85
CA GLY A 303 -18.36 -14.92 -2.37
C GLY A 303 -18.07 -13.49 -1.88
N GLU A 304 -16.97 -13.27 -1.14
CA GLU A 304 -16.54 -11.93 -0.72
C GLU A 304 -16.20 -11.02 -1.91
N PHE A 305 -15.56 -11.57 -2.96
CA PHE A 305 -15.28 -10.84 -4.20
C PHE A 305 -16.56 -10.45 -4.93
N GLU A 306 -17.55 -11.35 -5.00
CA GLU A 306 -18.83 -11.06 -5.65
C GLU A 306 -19.60 -9.94 -4.91
N GLU A 307 -19.58 -9.94 -3.57
CA GLU A 307 -20.16 -8.84 -2.77
C GLU A 307 -19.41 -7.52 -3.00
N LEU A 308 -18.07 -7.57 -3.06
CA LEU A 308 -17.25 -6.38 -3.31
C LEU A 308 -17.53 -5.80 -4.69
N ASP A 309 -17.62 -6.63 -5.72
CA ASP A 309 -17.95 -6.21 -7.09
C ASP A 309 -19.33 -5.56 -7.17
N ALA A 310 -20.34 -6.16 -6.53
CA ALA A 310 -21.68 -5.56 -6.46
C ALA A 310 -21.66 -4.18 -5.76
N LYS A 311 -20.83 -4.01 -4.73
CA LYS A 311 -20.67 -2.74 -4.01
C LYS A 311 -19.94 -1.69 -4.85
N ILE A 312 -18.94 -2.11 -5.63
CA ILE A 312 -18.22 -1.25 -6.58
C ILE A 312 -19.18 -0.77 -7.67
N GLU A 313 -19.98 -1.66 -8.25
CA GLU A 313 -20.98 -1.31 -9.27
C GLU A 313 -22.01 -0.32 -8.71
N SER A 314 -22.57 -0.60 -7.53
CA SER A 314 -23.52 0.30 -6.86
C SER A 314 -22.95 1.69 -6.58
N ASN A 315 -21.71 1.76 -6.07
CA ASN A 315 -21.04 3.04 -5.83
C ASN A 315 -20.75 3.78 -7.15
N THR A 316 -20.36 3.05 -8.18
CA THR A 316 -20.10 3.61 -9.51
C THR A 316 -21.36 4.24 -10.09
N ASP A 317 -22.49 3.54 -10.03
CA ASP A 317 -23.80 4.04 -10.45
C ASP A 317 -24.24 5.27 -9.65
N PHE A 318 -24.05 5.24 -8.32
CA PHE A 318 -24.34 6.37 -7.46
C PHE A 318 -23.54 7.61 -7.85
N LEU A 319 -22.23 7.44 -8.10
CA LEU A 319 -21.35 8.52 -8.52
C LEU A 319 -21.73 9.06 -9.90
N TYR A 320 -22.01 8.21 -10.88
CA TYR A 320 -22.47 8.65 -12.21
C TYR A 320 -23.74 9.47 -12.11
N ARG A 321 -24.71 9.03 -11.29
CA ARG A 321 -25.96 9.78 -11.09
C ARG A 321 -25.71 11.13 -10.42
N LYS A 322 -24.84 11.21 -9.41
CA LYS A 322 -24.48 12.48 -8.76
C LYS A 322 -23.80 13.44 -9.73
N ILE A 323 -22.84 12.96 -10.51
CA ILE A 323 -22.12 13.77 -11.50
C ILE A 323 -23.11 14.31 -12.54
N SER A 324 -24.02 13.47 -13.04
CA SER A 324 -25.04 13.90 -14.01
C SER A 324 -25.96 15.00 -13.47
N ILE A 325 -26.36 14.93 -12.20
CA ILE A 325 -27.18 15.99 -11.58
C ILE A 325 -26.38 17.30 -11.48
N VAL A 326 -25.14 17.23 -11.01
CA VAL A 326 -24.27 18.41 -10.88
C VAL A 326 -24.00 19.06 -12.24
N ASP A 327 -23.78 18.26 -13.29
CA ASP A 327 -23.58 18.76 -14.65
C ASP A 327 -24.82 19.48 -15.19
N GLU A 328 -26.01 18.91 -14.98
CA GLU A 328 -27.28 19.52 -15.38
C GLU A 328 -27.56 20.82 -14.62
N ASP A 329 -27.29 20.87 -13.32
CA ASP A 329 -27.48 22.07 -12.50
C ASP A 329 -26.47 23.17 -12.88
N ASN A 330 -25.22 22.81 -13.13
CA ASN A 330 -24.20 23.73 -13.63
C ASN A 330 -24.59 24.30 -15.00
N LYS A 331 -25.12 23.46 -15.90
CA LYS A 331 -25.60 23.91 -17.22
C LYS A 331 -26.72 24.92 -17.09
N LYS A 332 -27.72 24.68 -16.23
CA LYS A 332 -28.80 25.64 -15.95
C LYS A 332 -28.27 26.96 -15.37
N ALA A 333 -27.30 26.89 -14.47
CA ALA A 333 -26.67 28.07 -13.88
C ALA A 333 -25.94 28.90 -14.95
N ILE A 334 -25.18 28.24 -15.84
CA ILE A 334 -24.50 28.88 -16.97
C ILE A 334 -25.52 29.54 -17.91
N ASP A 335 -26.62 28.85 -18.25
CA ASP A 335 -27.66 29.40 -19.12
C ASP A 335 -28.31 30.65 -18.50
N SER A 336 -28.58 30.64 -17.19
CA SER A 336 -29.11 31.78 -16.45
C SER A 336 -28.15 32.97 -16.40
N LEU A 337 -26.85 32.70 -16.19
CA LEU A 337 -25.80 33.72 -16.24
C LEU A 337 -25.70 34.34 -17.64
N ASN A 338 -25.70 33.52 -18.68
CA ASN A 338 -25.65 33.99 -20.08
C ASN A 338 -26.87 34.87 -20.41
N ALA A 339 -28.07 34.50 -19.96
CA ALA A 339 -29.27 35.32 -20.13
C ALA A 339 -29.14 36.68 -19.40
N SER A 340 -28.62 36.67 -18.17
CA SER A 340 -28.40 37.89 -17.38
C SER A 340 -27.37 38.81 -18.03
N VAL A 341 -26.26 38.25 -18.53
CA VAL A 341 -25.24 38.98 -19.30
C VAL A 341 -25.84 39.57 -20.57
N GLY A 342 -26.68 38.81 -21.29
CA GLY A 342 -27.40 39.31 -22.47
C GLY A 342 -28.28 40.51 -22.14
N SER A 343 -29.08 40.43 -21.07
CA SER A 343 -29.92 41.55 -20.63
C SER A 343 -29.10 42.78 -20.22
N LEU A 344 -27.92 42.57 -19.62
CA LEU A 344 -27.01 43.67 -19.27
C LEU A 344 -26.39 44.32 -20.51
N ASP A 345 -26.00 43.55 -21.52
CA ASP A 345 -25.51 44.07 -22.81
C ASP A 345 -26.58 44.93 -23.50
N ASP A 346 -27.83 44.45 -23.54
CA ASP A 346 -28.95 45.21 -24.09
C ASP A 346 -29.19 46.52 -23.32
N GLY A 347 -29.18 46.47 -21.98
CA GLY A 347 -29.27 47.66 -21.14
C GLY A 347 -28.14 48.66 -21.39
N LEU A 348 -26.90 48.20 -21.52
CA LEU A 348 -25.74 49.04 -21.87
C LEU A 348 -25.89 49.67 -23.25
N ARG A 349 -26.42 48.94 -24.24
CA ARG A 349 -26.73 49.49 -25.57
C ARG A 349 -27.79 50.60 -25.49
N THR A 350 -28.85 50.42 -24.70
CA THR A 350 -29.85 51.46 -24.46
C THR A 350 -29.23 52.70 -23.82
N VAL A 351 -28.47 52.53 -22.73
CA VAL A 351 -27.78 53.65 -22.05
C VAL A 351 -26.84 54.37 -23.02
N ARG A 352 -26.08 53.65 -23.85
CA ARG A 352 -25.20 54.24 -24.87
C ARG A 352 -25.98 55.07 -25.90
N ARG A 353 -27.14 54.58 -26.35
CA ARG A 353 -28.03 55.30 -27.27
C ARG A 353 -28.54 56.58 -26.62
N ASP A 354 -29.05 56.49 -25.40
CA ASP A 354 -29.59 57.64 -24.66
C ASP A 354 -28.51 58.69 -24.38
N LEU A 355 -27.28 58.29 -24.04
CA LEU A 355 -26.14 59.19 -23.91
C LEU A 355 -25.77 59.88 -25.24
N THR A 356 -25.91 59.17 -26.36
CA THR A 356 -25.68 59.74 -27.70
C THR A 356 -26.74 60.79 -28.03
N ASP A 357 -28.02 60.47 -27.78
CA ASP A 357 -29.14 61.39 -27.97
C ASP A 357 -28.97 62.64 -27.08
N LEU A 358 -28.63 62.46 -25.80
CA LEU A 358 -28.37 63.57 -24.87
C LEU A 358 -27.20 64.45 -25.33
N SER A 359 -26.12 63.85 -25.82
CA SER A 359 -24.97 64.58 -26.39
C SER A 359 -25.39 65.46 -27.57
N VAL A 360 -26.26 64.96 -28.45
CA VAL A 360 -26.83 65.74 -29.55
C VAL A 360 -27.71 66.89 -29.03
N THR A 361 -28.58 66.64 -28.04
CA THR A 361 -29.41 67.69 -27.43
C THR A 361 -28.55 68.78 -26.79
N VAL A 362 -27.51 68.42 -26.04
CA VAL A 362 -26.58 69.39 -25.42
C VAL A 362 -25.87 70.23 -26.49
N LYS A 363 -25.45 69.64 -27.61
CA LYS A 363 -24.88 70.38 -28.74
C LYS A 363 -25.86 71.39 -29.33
N MET A 364 -27.12 70.99 -29.54
CA MET A 364 -28.17 71.88 -30.05
C MET A 364 -28.46 73.04 -29.08
N LEU A 365 -28.54 72.77 -27.77
CA LEU A 365 -28.71 73.80 -26.75
C LEU A 365 -27.52 74.77 -26.73
N GLY A 366 -26.30 74.26 -26.88
CA GLY A 366 -25.11 75.10 -27.02
C GLY A 366 -25.16 76.02 -28.24
N GLN A 367 -25.60 75.52 -29.40
CA GLN A 367 -25.81 76.32 -30.60
C GLN A 367 -26.91 77.37 -30.40
N ALA A 368 -28.05 76.99 -29.82
CA ALA A 368 -29.16 77.90 -29.53
C ALA A 368 -28.75 79.02 -28.57
N SER A 369 -27.99 78.69 -27.51
CA SER A 369 -27.44 79.68 -26.59
C SER A 369 -26.46 80.63 -27.27
N SER A 370 -25.65 80.15 -28.21
CA SER A 370 -24.75 80.99 -29.01
C SER A 370 -25.55 82.00 -29.86
N VAL A 371 -26.58 81.54 -30.57
CA VAL A 371 -27.48 82.42 -31.35
C VAL A 371 -28.18 83.44 -30.45
N HIS A 372 -28.64 83.02 -29.27
CA HIS A 372 -29.30 83.94 -28.33
C HIS A 372 -28.34 85.01 -27.80
N ASN A 373 -27.08 84.63 -27.50
CA ASN A 373 -26.05 85.59 -27.10
C ASN A 373 -25.74 86.61 -28.19
N THR A 374 -25.69 86.19 -29.47
CA THR A 374 -25.54 87.12 -30.60
C THR A 374 -26.73 88.08 -30.69
N ARG A 375 -27.97 87.58 -30.61
CA ARG A 375 -29.17 88.44 -30.61
C ARG A 375 -29.21 89.42 -29.45
N ILE A 376 -28.76 89.01 -28.26
CA ILE A 376 -28.63 89.91 -27.11
C ILE A 376 -27.59 91.00 -27.39
N ALA A 377 -26.46 90.65 -28.01
CA ALA A 377 -25.45 91.63 -28.41
C ALA A 377 -25.99 92.62 -29.46
N ASP A 378 -26.71 92.13 -30.47
CA ASP A 378 -27.35 92.95 -31.50
C ASP A 378 -28.39 93.89 -30.89
N ASN A 379 -29.32 93.38 -30.08
CA ASN A 379 -30.31 94.20 -29.37
C ASN A 379 -29.64 95.26 -28.47
N ARG A 380 -28.50 94.94 -27.85
CA ARG A 380 -27.73 95.90 -27.05
C ARG A 380 -27.10 96.99 -27.92
N ALA A 381 -26.67 96.66 -29.13
CA ALA A 381 -26.23 97.62 -30.13
C ALA A 381 -27.39 98.51 -30.60
N ASP A 382 -28.54 97.93 -30.94
CA ASP A 382 -29.74 98.67 -31.35
C ASP A 382 -30.23 99.62 -30.25
N LEU A 383 -30.26 99.17 -29.00
CA LEU A 383 -30.60 100.02 -27.85
C LEU A 383 -29.61 101.18 -27.67
N ASN A 384 -28.33 100.97 -27.97
CA ASN A 384 -27.34 102.04 -27.94
C ASN A 384 -27.56 103.06 -29.06
N VAL A 385 -27.94 102.62 -30.26
CA VAL A 385 -28.32 103.52 -31.37
C VAL A 385 -29.56 104.32 -30.99
N LEU A 386 -30.62 103.66 -30.51
CA LEU A 386 -31.86 104.34 -30.09
C LEU A 386 -31.60 105.35 -28.96
N ARG A 387 -30.67 105.05 -28.04
CA ARG A 387 -30.23 106.00 -27.01
C ARG A 387 -29.60 107.24 -27.63
N LEU A 388 -28.72 107.07 -28.62
CA LEU A 388 -28.10 108.19 -29.33
C LEU A 388 -29.14 109.00 -30.11
N ASP A 389 -30.07 108.34 -30.80
CA ASP A 389 -31.17 109.02 -31.50
C ASP A 389 -32.06 109.82 -30.55
N MET A 390 -32.32 109.30 -29.33
CA MET A 390 -33.06 110.02 -28.29
C MET A 390 -32.27 111.19 -27.70
N GLU A 391 -30.94 111.08 -27.60
CA GLU A 391 -30.06 112.20 -27.25
C GLU A 391 -30.11 113.29 -28.34
N GLU A 392 -30.06 112.92 -29.61
CA GLU A 392 -30.18 113.86 -30.75
C GLU A 392 -31.57 114.52 -30.82
N LEU A 393 -32.64 113.76 -30.57
CA LEU A 393 -34.00 114.33 -30.44
C LEU A 393 -34.13 115.28 -29.26
N ALA A 394 -33.46 114.99 -28.14
CA ALA A 394 -33.46 115.89 -26.99
C ALA A 394 -32.76 117.21 -27.32
N ASP A 395 -31.63 117.16 -28.03
CA ASP A 395 -30.92 118.34 -28.55
C ASP A 395 -31.81 119.11 -29.54
N LEU A 396 -32.47 118.43 -30.48
CA LEU A 396 -33.40 119.07 -31.43
C LEU A 396 -34.59 119.73 -30.74
N THR A 397 -35.12 119.11 -29.68
CA THR A 397 -36.22 119.67 -28.89
C THR A 397 -35.77 120.91 -28.11
N TYR A 398 -34.53 120.91 -27.63
CA TYR A 398 -33.89 122.07 -27.01
C TYR A 398 -33.76 123.22 -28.01
N ASP A 399 -33.25 122.95 -29.22
CA ASP A 399 -33.12 123.95 -30.29
C ASP A 399 -34.49 124.52 -30.71
N LEU A 400 -35.51 123.66 -30.90
CA LEU A 400 -36.88 124.11 -31.20
C LEU A 400 -37.49 124.95 -30.07
N SER A 401 -37.22 124.59 -28.81
CA SER A 401 -37.66 125.37 -27.66
C SER A 401 -37.01 126.75 -27.64
N ASP A 402 -35.72 126.85 -27.98
CA ASP A 402 -35.01 128.13 -28.08
C ASP A 402 -35.56 128.99 -29.22
N GLU A 403 -35.85 128.38 -30.38
CA GLU A 403 -36.45 129.06 -31.53
C GLU A 403 -37.88 129.56 -31.25
N VAL A 404 -38.71 128.77 -30.58
CA VAL A 404 -40.05 129.19 -30.12
C VAL A 404 -39.95 130.31 -29.08
N THR A 405 -38.95 130.27 -28.20
CA THR A 405 -38.68 131.35 -27.24
C THR A 405 -38.25 132.62 -27.96
N GLY A 406 -37.42 132.50 -28.99
CA GLY A 406 -37.03 133.58 -29.88
C GLY A 406 -38.21 134.21 -30.62
N LEU A 407 -39.10 133.39 -31.18
CA LEU A 407 -40.35 133.82 -31.83
C LEU A 407 -41.30 134.50 -30.84
N SER A 408 -41.43 133.98 -29.62
CA SER A 408 -42.23 134.63 -28.58
C SER A 408 -41.66 136.01 -28.24
N LYS A 409 -40.34 136.14 -28.11
CA LYS A 409 -39.66 137.42 -27.87
C LYS A 409 -39.86 138.40 -29.02
N LEU A 410 -39.82 137.93 -30.26
CA LEU A 410 -40.12 138.72 -31.46
C LEU A 410 -41.59 139.19 -31.49
N THR A 411 -42.51 138.32 -31.03
CA THR A 411 -43.94 138.64 -30.91
C THR A 411 -44.17 139.72 -29.86
N TYR A 412 -43.51 139.63 -28.70
CA TYR A 412 -43.54 140.69 -27.68
C TYR A 412 -42.93 142.00 -28.18
N MET A 413 -41.80 141.96 -28.91
CA MET A 413 -41.20 143.16 -29.50
C MET A 413 -42.10 143.79 -30.57
N MET A 414 -42.75 143.00 -31.43
CA MET A 414 -43.73 143.55 -32.38
C MET A 414 -44.93 144.14 -31.65
N LEU A 415 -45.38 143.53 -30.55
CA LEU A 415 -46.46 144.06 -29.74
C LEU A 415 -46.06 145.41 -29.11
N ASP A 416 -44.84 145.54 -28.56
CA ASP A 416 -44.31 146.81 -28.05
C ASP A 416 -44.24 147.88 -29.14
N VAL A 417 -43.72 147.55 -30.33
CA VAL A 417 -43.66 148.49 -31.48
C VAL A 417 -45.05 148.96 -31.90
N PHE A 418 -46.02 148.05 -31.97
CA PHE A 418 -47.41 148.43 -32.26
C PHE A 418 -48.05 149.27 -31.15
N THR A 419 -47.62 149.09 -29.91
CA THR A 419 -48.11 149.87 -28.76
C THR A 419 -47.50 151.28 -28.76
N GLU A 420 -46.21 151.42 -29.09
CA GLU A 420 -45.54 152.71 -29.32
C GLU A 420 -46.11 153.48 -30.51
N GLU A 421 -46.42 152.82 -31.64
CA GLU A 421 -47.07 153.46 -32.79
C GLU A 421 -48.50 153.93 -32.48
N LEU A 422 -49.22 153.21 -31.62
CA LEU A 422 -50.56 153.63 -31.16
C LEU A 422 -50.47 154.82 -30.19
N GLU A 423 -49.49 154.88 -29.30
CA GLU A 423 -49.24 156.02 -28.42
C GLU A 423 -48.78 157.28 -29.19
N GLU A 424 -47.98 157.15 -30.26
CA GLU A 424 -47.62 158.27 -31.15
C GLU A 424 -48.82 158.81 -31.95
N LEU A 425 -49.80 157.95 -32.27
CA LEU A 425 -51.03 158.33 -32.96
C LEU A 425 -52.02 159.06 -32.05
N ASP A 426 -52.07 158.71 -30.76
CA ASP A 426 -52.86 159.43 -29.76
C ASP A 426 -52.19 160.76 -29.32
N ALA A 427 -50.85 160.83 -29.26
CA ALA A 427 -50.13 162.07 -28.98
C ALA A 427 -50.29 163.14 -30.09
N LYS A 428 -50.42 162.74 -31.36
CA LYS A 428 -50.68 163.67 -32.49
C LYS A 428 -52.12 164.16 -32.61
N LYS A 429 -53.06 163.60 -31.85
CA LYS A 429 -54.44 164.11 -31.76
C LYS A 429 -54.64 165.17 -30.66
N ALA A 430 -53.69 165.31 -29.73
CA ALA A 430 -53.78 166.25 -28.61
C ALA A 430 -53.21 167.65 -28.88
N ASP A 431 -52.43 167.86 -29.96
CA ASP A 431 -51.78 169.15 -30.26
C ASP A 431 -52.54 169.99 -31.31
N LYS A 432 -53.83 170.14 -31.03
CA LYS A 432 -54.73 171.22 -31.48
C LYS A 432 -55.48 171.69 -30.24
N GLU A 433 -54.83 172.42 -29.35
CA GLU A 433 -55.49 173.26 -28.34
C GLU A 433 -54.47 174.20 -27.64
N ASP A 434 -53.88 175.12 -28.42
CA ASP A 434 -53.92 176.58 -28.20
C ASP A 434 -53.28 177.37 -29.35
#